data_AF-A0A7L2ZCH7-F1
#
_entry.id   AF-A0A7L2ZCH7-F1
#
_cell.length_a   1.000
_cell.length_b   1.000
_cell.length_c   1.000
_cell.angle_alpha   90.00
_cell.angle_beta   90.00
_cell.angle_gamma   90.00
#
_symmetry.space_group_name_H-M   'P 1'
#
loop_
_entity.id
_entity.type
_entity.pdbx_description
1 polymer ?
#
loop_
_entity_poly.entity_id
_entity_poly.type
_entity_poly.pdbx_seq_one_letter_code
_entity_poly.pdbx_strand_id
1 'polypeptide(L)'
;MAPAADREGYWGPPTSTLEWCEENYAVSYYIAEFWNTVSNLIFILPPIYGAIQTYKDGLEKRYLAAYLCLTAVGLGSWCFHMTLKYEMQLLDELPMIYSCCVFVYCLYECFKYKNTVNYALLFLLITYSVVVSIVYLDLKEPVFHQVNLALPEVYPWLRGLGYTSLTVFLMGFFLWNVDNIFCDKLR
;
A
#
# COMPACT_ATOMS: atom_id res chain seq x y z
N MET A 1 0.09 -25.69 -25.95
CA MET A 1 0.63 -24.37 -26.33
C MET A 1 1.58 -24.00 -25.21
N ALA A 2 2.86 -23.77 -25.51
CA ALA A 2 3.84 -23.46 -24.47
C ALA A 2 3.55 -22.06 -23.90
N PRO A 3 3.61 -21.85 -22.58
CA PRO A 3 3.45 -20.51 -22.01
C PRO A 3 4.50 -19.57 -22.61
N ALA A 4 4.15 -18.31 -22.85
CA ALA A 4 5.13 -17.30 -23.20
C ALA A 4 6.15 -17.24 -22.05
N ALA A 5 7.35 -17.76 -22.28
CA ALA A 5 8.39 -17.80 -21.27
C ALA A 5 8.75 -16.37 -20.87
N ASP A 6 8.91 -16.15 -19.56
CA ASP A 6 9.41 -14.89 -19.01
C ASP A 6 10.69 -14.49 -19.74
N ARG A 7 10.76 -13.21 -20.13
CA ARG A 7 11.89 -12.69 -20.89
C ARG A 7 13.02 -12.33 -19.94
N GLU A 8 14.26 -12.52 -20.40
CA GLU A 8 15.41 -11.96 -19.68
C GLU A 8 15.29 -10.44 -19.62
N GLY A 9 15.40 -9.90 -18.41
CA GLY A 9 15.25 -8.47 -18.14
C GLY A 9 16.42 -7.87 -17.38
N TYR A 10 16.44 -6.54 -17.31
CA TYR A 10 17.57 -5.76 -16.82
C TYR A 10 17.99 -6.07 -15.37
N TRP A 11 17.04 -6.33 -14.47
CA TRP A 11 17.32 -6.51 -13.04
C TRP A 11 17.75 -7.93 -12.67
N GLY A 12 17.91 -8.83 -13.63
CA GLY A 12 18.24 -10.24 -13.38
C GLY A 12 17.04 -11.06 -12.85
N PRO A 13 17.26 -12.30 -12.39
CA PRO A 13 16.17 -13.21 -12.03
C PRO A 13 15.40 -12.72 -10.78
N PRO A 14 14.07 -12.94 -10.70
CA PRO A 14 13.28 -12.64 -9.51
C PRO A 14 13.84 -13.29 -8.25
N THR A 15 13.80 -12.58 -7.12
CA THR A 15 14.17 -13.10 -5.79
C THR A 15 13.07 -12.92 -4.75
N SER A 16 11.95 -12.27 -5.11
CA SER A 16 10.78 -12.10 -4.27
C SER A 16 10.14 -13.44 -3.89
N THR A 17 9.32 -13.44 -2.83
CA THR A 17 8.60 -14.66 -2.42
C THR A 17 7.38 -14.95 -3.28
N LEU A 18 6.92 -13.96 -4.05
CA LEU A 18 5.82 -14.07 -5.00
C LEU A 18 6.06 -13.23 -6.26
N GLU A 19 5.37 -13.60 -7.33
CA GLU A 19 5.28 -12.92 -8.62
C GLU A 19 3.79 -12.82 -8.98
N TRP A 20 3.38 -11.73 -9.62
CA TRP A 20 1.97 -11.52 -9.96
C TRP A 20 1.64 -12.09 -11.34
N CYS A 21 0.38 -11.93 -11.77
CA CYS A 21 -0.06 -12.55 -13.01
C CYS A 21 0.52 -11.90 -14.27
N GLU A 22 0.89 -10.62 -14.23
CA GLU A 22 1.47 -9.91 -15.39
C GLU A 22 2.77 -10.59 -15.87
N GLU A 23 2.99 -10.69 -17.19
CA GLU A 23 4.22 -11.32 -17.71
C GLU A 23 5.45 -10.43 -17.57
N ASN A 24 6.55 -11.04 -17.12
CA ASN A 24 7.79 -10.33 -16.84
C ASN A 24 8.45 -9.79 -18.12
N TYR A 25 8.74 -8.49 -18.10
CA TYR A 25 9.41 -7.73 -19.16
C TYR A 25 8.69 -7.78 -20.53
N ALA A 26 7.38 -7.99 -20.53
CA ALA A 26 6.59 -8.10 -21.75
C ALA A 26 6.57 -6.79 -22.55
N VAL A 27 6.49 -5.64 -21.87
CA VAL A 27 6.39 -4.29 -22.45
C VAL A 27 7.75 -3.58 -22.51
N SER A 28 8.61 -3.77 -21.51
CA SER A 28 9.89 -3.06 -21.37
C SER A 28 10.97 -4.00 -20.85
N TYR A 29 12.20 -3.82 -21.34
CA TYR A 29 13.38 -4.54 -20.82
C TYR A 29 13.80 -4.06 -19.41
N TYR A 30 13.40 -2.85 -19.01
CA TYR A 30 13.82 -2.22 -17.75
C TYR A 30 12.82 -2.37 -16.61
N ILE A 31 11.57 -2.71 -16.91
CA ILE A 31 10.46 -2.80 -15.95
C ILE A 31 9.85 -4.18 -16.10
N ALA A 32 9.88 -5.00 -15.04
CA ALA A 32 9.39 -6.37 -15.07
C ALA A 32 7.86 -6.42 -15.30
N GLU A 33 7.05 -5.96 -14.35
CA GLU A 33 5.59 -5.93 -14.50
C GLU A 33 5.16 -4.49 -14.82
N PHE A 34 5.03 -4.16 -16.11
CA PHE A 34 4.91 -2.78 -16.57
C PHE A 34 3.65 -2.09 -16.06
N TRP A 35 2.48 -2.72 -16.20
CA TRP A 35 1.20 -2.15 -15.81
C TRP A 35 1.06 -2.07 -14.30
N ASN A 36 1.49 -3.10 -13.57
CA ASN A 36 1.56 -3.07 -12.11
C ASN A 36 2.49 -1.94 -11.63
N THR A 37 3.64 -1.73 -12.29
CA THR A 37 4.56 -0.65 -11.95
C THR A 37 3.96 0.74 -12.19
N VAL A 38 3.48 1.04 -13.40
CA VAL A 38 3.03 2.40 -13.73
C VAL A 38 1.70 2.78 -13.05
N SER A 39 0.87 1.79 -12.71
CA SER A 39 -0.37 2.02 -11.97
C SER A 39 -0.12 2.70 -10.62
N ASN A 40 1.06 2.49 -10.01
CA ASN A 40 1.45 3.10 -8.74
C ASN A 40 1.62 4.62 -8.78
N LEU A 41 1.63 5.26 -9.95
CA LEU A 41 1.64 6.73 -10.07
C LEU A 41 0.51 7.40 -9.29
N ILE A 42 -0.66 6.76 -9.19
CA ILE A 42 -1.82 7.28 -8.44
C ILE A 42 -1.61 7.26 -6.92
N PHE A 43 -0.71 6.42 -6.43
CA PHE A 43 -0.31 6.35 -5.03
C PHE A 43 0.90 7.26 -4.71
N ILE A 44 1.51 7.87 -5.73
CA ILE A 44 2.67 8.76 -5.57
C ILE A 44 2.27 10.22 -5.79
N LEU A 45 1.73 10.57 -6.97
CA LEU A 45 1.55 11.97 -7.35
C LEU A 45 0.45 12.68 -6.54
N PRO A 46 -0.78 12.14 -6.41
CA PRO A 46 -1.83 12.78 -5.60
C PRO A 46 -1.46 12.88 -4.11
N PRO A 47 -0.87 11.86 -3.46
CA PRO A 47 -0.45 11.99 -2.06
C PRO A 47 0.67 13.00 -1.84
N ILE A 48 1.65 13.12 -2.76
CA ILE A 48 2.67 14.19 -2.70
C ILE A 48 2.00 15.56 -2.77
N TYR A 49 1.05 15.75 -3.69
CA TYR A 49 0.30 17.00 -3.77
C TYR A 49 -0.48 17.28 -2.48
N GLY A 50 -1.13 16.26 -1.91
CA GLY A 50 -1.82 16.33 -0.63
C GLY A 50 -0.90 16.71 0.53
N ALA A 51 0.31 16.15 0.59
CA ALA A 51 1.33 16.50 1.58
C ALA A 51 1.77 17.96 1.47
N ILE A 52 2.05 18.43 0.25
CA ILE A 52 2.41 19.84 -0.02
C ILE A 52 1.30 20.77 0.42
N GLN A 53 0.05 20.46 0.07
CA GLN A 53 -1.11 21.27 0.43
C GLN A 53 -1.32 21.31 1.95
N THR A 54 -1.22 20.16 2.61
CA THR A 54 -1.33 20.03 4.08
C THR A 54 -0.30 20.89 4.80
N TYR A 55 0.94 20.92 4.29
CA TYR A 55 2.00 21.77 4.83
C TYR A 55 1.69 23.26 4.62
N LYS A 56 1.29 23.66 3.41
CA LYS A 56 0.97 25.06 3.07
C LYS A 56 -0.20 25.61 3.89
N ASP A 57 -1.20 24.78 4.14
CA ASP A 57 -2.39 25.16 4.90
C ASP A 57 -2.17 25.14 6.42
N GLY A 58 -0.97 24.76 6.88
CA GLY A 58 -0.63 24.72 8.31
C GLY A 58 -1.43 23.68 9.10
N LEU A 59 -1.84 22.59 8.45
CA LEU A 59 -2.59 21.50 9.08
C LEU A 59 -1.69 20.68 10.02
N GLU A 60 -2.34 19.86 10.84
CA GLU A 60 -1.64 19.04 11.84
C GLU A 60 -0.70 18.02 11.19
N LYS A 61 0.50 17.86 11.77
CA LYS A 61 1.57 17.00 11.25
C LYS A 61 1.17 15.54 11.01
N ARG A 62 0.17 15.03 11.74
CA ARG A 62 -0.36 13.68 11.57
C ARG A 62 -0.96 13.45 10.18
N TYR A 63 -1.64 14.45 9.60
CA TYR A 63 -2.19 14.36 8.25
C TYR A 63 -1.09 14.47 7.19
N LEU A 64 -0.03 15.23 7.46
CA LEU A 64 1.15 15.29 6.60
C LEU A 64 1.84 13.91 6.56
N ALA A 65 2.05 13.30 7.72
CA ALA A 65 2.59 11.95 7.83
C ALA A 65 1.73 10.93 7.07
N ALA A 66 0.40 11.04 7.15
CA ALA A 66 -0.53 10.16 6.46
C ALA A 66 -0.34 10.17 4.92
N TYR A 67 -0.20 11.36 4.32
CA TYR A 67 0.08 11.49 2.89
C TYR A 67 1.48 11.00 2.49
N LEU A 68 2.49 11.27 3.32
CA LEU A 68 3.86 10.81 3.07
C LEU A 68 3.97 9.29 3.18
N CYS A 69 3.28 8.66 4.13
CA CYS A 69 3.21 7.20 4.25
C CYS A 69 2.57 6.57 3.01
N LEU A 70 1.47 7.14 2.49
CA LEU A 70 0.86 6.64 1.26
C LEU A 70 1.79 6.78 0.05
N THR A 71 2.55 7.88 -0.03
CA THR A 71 3.60 8.06 -1.05
C THR A 71 4.68 6.98 -0.93
N ALA A 72 5.10 6.65 0.29
CA ALA A 72 6.10 5.62 0.53
C ALA A 72 5.60 4.23 0.08
N VAL A 73 4.33 3.90 0.32
CA VAL A 73 3.69 2.68 -0.21
C VAL A 73 3.77 2.66 -1.74
N GLY A 74 3.34 3.73 -2.42
CA GLY A 74 3.38 3.79 -3.89
C GLY A 74 4.79 3.67 -4.48
N LEU A 75 5.80 4.29 -3.83
CA LEU A 75 7.20 4.16 -4.24
C LEU A 75 7.75 2.76 -4.01
N GLY A 76 7.39 2.14 -2.88
CA GLY A 76 7.76 0.75 -2.57
C GLY A 76 7.21 -0.22 -3.60
N SER A 77 5.90 -0.15 -3.85
CA SER A 77 5.22 -0.96 -4.85
C SER A 77 5.79 -0.77 -6.26
N TRP A 78 6.06 0.49 -6.67
CA TRP A 78 6.74 0.74 -7.94
C TRP A 78 8.09 0.03 -8.01
N CYS A 79 8.93 0.19 -7.00
CA CYS A 79 10.25 -0.45 -6.96
C CYS A 79 10.15 -1.97 -6.97
N PHE A 80 9.16 -2.54 -6.27
CA PHE A 80 8.92 -3.97 -6.25
C PHE A 80 8.52 -4.50 -7.63
N HIS A 81 7.43 -4.00 -8.21
CA HIS A 81 6.95 -4.48 -9.53
C HIS A 81 7.93 -4.21 -10.68
N MET A 82 8.80 -3.20 -10.53
CA MET A 82 9.84 -2.93 -11.52
C MET A 82 10.97 -3.98 -11.48
N THR A 83 11.28 -4.53 -10.30
CA THR A 83 12.53 -5.28 -10.06
C THR A 83 12.34 -6.73 -9.63
N LEU A 84 11.20 -7.08 -9.02
CA LEU A 84 10.87 -8.37 -8.41
C LEU A 84 11.94 -8.88 -7.44
N LYS A 85 12.49 -7.97 -6.64
CA LYS A 85 13.49 -8.28 -5.60
C LYS A 85 12.88 -8.31 -4.22
N TYR A 86 13.30 -9.26 -3.40
CA TYR A 86 12.84 -9.40 -2.03
C TYR A 86 13.02 -8.12 -1.20
N GLU A 87 14.15 -7.43 -1.38
CA GLU A 87 14.42 -6.16 -0.67
C GLU A 87 13.41 -5.07 -1.03
N MET A 88 12.95 -5.05 -2.29
CA MET A 88 11.94 -4.10 -2.75
C MET A 88 10.53 -4.54 -2.37
N GLN A 89 10.28 -5.86 -2.29
CA GLN A 89 9.04 -6.40 -1.73
C GLN A 89 8.84 -5.96 -0.27
N LEU A 90 9.91 -5.96 0.55
CA LEU A 90 9.86 -5.42 1.91
C LEU A 90 9.52 -3.92 1.91
N LEU A 91 10.02 -3.17 0.91
CA LEU A 91 9.72 -1.75 0.76
C LEU A 91 8.29 -1.49 0.29
N ASP A 92 7.60 -2.46 -0.30
CA ASP A 92 6.18 -2.37 -0.64
C ASP A 92 5.29 -2.73 0.56
N GLU A 93 5.48 -3.94 1.12
CA GLU A 93 4.56 -4.51 2.10
C GLU A 93 4.67 -3.87 3.49
N LEU A 94 5.88 -3.55 3.98
CA LEU A 94 6.05 -3.01 5.33
C LEU A 94 5.48 -1.59 5.48
N PRO A 95 5.70 -0.65 4.53
CA PRO A 95 5.06 0.67 4.60
C PRO A 95 3.53 0.64 4.61
N MET A 96 2.88 -0.39 4.05
CA MET A 96 1.43 -0.53 4.14
C MET A 96 0.98 -0.66 5.61
N ILE A 97 1.67 -1.47 6.41
CA ILE A 97 1.39 -1.65 7.85
C ILE A 97 1.60 -0.34 8.60
N TYR A 98 2.71 0.36 8.33
CA TYR A 98 3.04 1.62 8.99
C TYR A 98 2.01 2.71 8.64
N SER A 99 1.59 2.78 7.37
CA SER A 99 0.57 3.70 6.90
C SER A 99 -0.78 3.45 7.58
N CYS A 100 -1.18 2.18 7.70
CA CYS A 100 -2.39 1.79 8.44
C CYS A 100 -2.34 2.26 9.90
N CYS A 101 -1.21 2.09 10.59
CA CYS A 101 -1.03 2.57 11.95
C CYS A 101 -1.21 4.10 12.05
N VAL A 102 -0.63 4.86 11.10
CA VAL A 102 -0.81 6.32 11.05
C VAL A 102 -2.27 6.71 10.78
N PHE A 103 -2.97 6.01 9.89
CA PHE A 103 -4.40 6.26 9.64
C PHE A 103 -5.26 5.95 10.87
N VAL A 104 -5.01 4.84 11.57
CA VAL A 104 -5.69 4.50 12.83
C VAL A 104 -5.45 5.58 13.88
N TYR A 105 -4.21 6.07 14.02
CA TYR A 105 -3.91 7.17 14.94
C TYR A 105 -4.69 8.44 14.57
N CYS A 106 -4.73 8.81 13.29
CA CYS A 106 -5.46 9.99 12.82
C CYS A 106 -6.96 9.89 13.08
N LEU A 107 -7.57 8.71 12.84
CA LEU A 107 -8.99 8.47 13.05
C LEU A 107 -9.35 8.45 14.53
N TYR A 108 -8.54 7.80 15.37
CA TYR A 108 -8.80 7.76 16.80
C TYR A 108 -8.68 9.15 17.44
N GLU A 109 -7.68 9.92 17.03
CA GLU A 109 -7.38 11.22 17.63
C GLU A 109 -8.15 12.39 16.96
N CYS A 110 -9.02 12.14 15.97
CA CYS A 110 -9.72 13.22 15.25
C CYS A 110 -10.71 14.01 16.12
N PHE A 111 -11.23 13.40 17.19
CA PHE A 111 -12.16 14.03 18.14
C PHE A 111 -11.46 14.56 19.41
N LYS A 112 -10.12 14.51 19.47
CA LYS A 112 -9.34 14.97 20.62
C LYS A 112 -8.93 16.44 20.46
N TYR A 113 -8.50 17.05 21.57
CA TYR A 113 -8.08 18.45 21.56
C TYR A 113 -6.87 18.68 20.65
N LYS A 114 -6.81 19.85 20.03
CA LYS A 114 -5.65 20.23 19.21
C LYS A 114 -4.40 20.28 20.08
N ASN A 115 -3.25 19.92 19.50
CA ASN A 115 -1.93 19.92 20.14
C ASN A 115 -1.78 18.96 21.33
N THR A 116 -2.66 17.98 21.51
CA THR A 116 -2.44 16.87 22.44
C THR A 116 -1.88 15.66 21.71
N VAL A 117 -0.93 14.95 22.32
CA VAL A 117 -0.35 13.73 21.77
C VAL A 117 -0.69 12.56 22.69
N ASN A 118 -1.41 11.58 22.17
CA ASN A 118 -1.66 10.32 22.87
C ASN A 118 -0.47 9.37 22.76
N TYR A 119 0.49 9.51 23.69
CA TYR A 119 1.71 8.68 23.72
C TYR A 119 1.43 7.20 23.94
N ALA A 120 0.38 6.85 24.68
CA ALA A 120 0.01 5.46 24.92
C ALA A 120 -0.42 4.76 23.61
N LEU A 121 -1.29 5.41 22.83
CA LEU A 121 -1.69 4.90 21.52
C LEU A 121 -0.50 4.87 20.54
N LEU A 122 0.33 5.91 20.55
CA LEU A 122 1.52 5.96 19.69
C LEU A 122 2.48 4.80 19.97
N PHE A 123 2.79 4.55 21.25
CA PHE A 123 3.64 3.44 21.66
C PHE A 123 3.04 2.08 21.31
N LEU A 124 1.73 1.91 21.49
CA LEU A 124 1.02 0.68 21.13
C LEU A 124 1.14 0.39 19.63
N LEU A 125 0.87 1.39 18.77
CA LEU A 125 0.91 1.24 17.32
C LEU A 125 2.33 1.00 16.79
N ILE A 126 3.34 1.68 17.35
CA ILE A 126 4.75 1.42 17.02
C ILE A 126 5.13 -0.01 17.40
N THR A 127 4.81 -0.43 18.63
CA THR A 127 5.11 -1.79 19.11
C THR A 127 4.45 -2.84 18.23
N TYR A 128 3.17 -2.64 17.89
CA TYR A 128 2.45 -3.51 16.96
C TYR A 128 3.14 -3.61 15.61
N SER A 129 3.49 -2.47 14.99
CA SER A 129 4.15 -2.46 13.68
C SER A 129 5.51 -3.16 13.67
N VAL A 130 6.30 -3.02 14.74
CA VAL A 130 7.60 -3.66 14.90
C VAL A 130 7.43 -5.17 15.06
N VAL A 131 6.48 -5.61 15.89
CA VAL A 131 6.20 -7.04 16.09
C VAL A 131 5.75 -7.69 14.78
N VAL A 132 4.80 -7.09 14.06
CA VAL A 132 4.35 -7.61 12.77
C VAL A 132 5.51 -7.69 11.77
N SER A 133 6.37 -6.66 11.72
CA SER A 133 7.53 -6.66 10.81
C SER A 133 8.53 -7.77 11.13
N ILE A 134 8.83 -8.03 12.42
CA ILE A 134 9.72 -9.12 12.83
C ILE A 134 9.11 -10.47 12.44
N VAL A 135 7.84 -10.69 12.80
CA VAL A 135 7.13 -11.94 12.47
C VAL A 135 7.08 -12.16 10.96
N TYR A 136 6.86 -11.11 10.17
CA TYR A 136 6.86 -11.18 8.72
C TYR A 136 8.23 -11.58 8.15
N LEU A 137 9.33 -11.02 8.68
CA LEU A 137 10.69 -11.39 8.25
C LEU A 137 11.05 -12.84 8.58
N ASP A 138 10.51 -13.38 9.68
CA ASP A 138 10.76 -14.76 10.12
C ASP A 138 9.87 -15.78 9.38
N LEU A 139 8.59 -15.45 9.13
CA LEU A 139 7.62 -16.38 8.56
C LEU A 139 7.48 -16.28 7.04
N LYS A 140 7.81 -15.13 6.43
CA LYS A 140 7.72 -14.86 4.97
C LYS A 140 6.37 -15.19 4.32
N GLU A 141 5.32 -15.34 5.11
CA GLU A 141 3.97 -15.61 4.64
C GLU A 141 3.22 -14.28 4.43
N PRO A 142 2.77 -13.95 3.20
CA PRO A 142 2.13 -12.67 2.89
C PRO A 142 0.69 -12.52 3.42
N VAL A 143 0.24 -13.37 4.35
CA VAL A 143 -1.18 -13.47 4.73
C VAL A 143 -1.48 -12.76 6.05
N PHE A 144 -1.25 -11.45 6.17
CA PHE A 144 -1.83 -10.69 7.30
C PHE A 144 -2.19 -9.24 6.96
N HIS A 145 -3.52 -8.99 6.95
CA HIS A 145 -4.25 -7.82 7.48
C HIS A 145 -5.27 -7.26 6.49
N GLN A 146 -6.48 -7.77 6.60
CA GLN A 146 -7.66 -7.20 5.97
C GLN A 146 -8.79 -7.10 6.98
N VAL A 147 -9.54 -6.01 6.86
CA VAL A 147 -10.82 -5.71 7.52
C VAL A 147 -10.74 -5.05 8.90
N ASN A 148 -10.85 -3.71 8.96
CA ASN A 148 -12.13 -2.99 9.19
C ASN A 148 -11.88 -1.49 9.39
N LEU A 149 -12.27 -0.65 8.43
CA LEU A 149 -12.41 0.80 8.63
C LEU A 149 -13.88 1.09 8.91
N ALA A 150 -14.25 1.02 10.18
CA ALA A 150 -15.51 1.57 10.67
C ALA A 150 -15.44 3.10 10.73
N LEU A 151 -16.60 3.76 10.61
CA LEU A 151 -16.97 5.15 10.95
C LEU A 151 -17.53 6.08 9.84
N PRO A 152 -18.29 5.63 8.82
CA PRO A 152 -19.19 6.54 8.09
C PRO A 152 -20.39 7.04 8.92
N GLU A 153 -20.67 6.42 10.07
CA GLU A 153 -21.90 6.65 10.84
C GLU A 153 -21.89 7.96 11.66
N VAL A 154 -20.71 8.45 12.07
CA VAL A 154 -20.59 9.60 12.99
C VAL A 154 -20.88 10.93 12.30
N TYR A 155 -20.58 11.07 11.01
CA TYR A 155 -20.78 12.30 10.25
C TYR A 155 -21.60 12.04 8.99
N PRO A 156 -22.92 12.30 9.00
CA PRO A 156 -23.81 12.01 7.86
C PRO A 156 -23.39 12.66 6.54
N TRP A 157 -22.75 13.84 6.58
CA TRP A 157 -22.23 14.52 5.40
C TRP A 157 -20.98 13.86 4.80
N LEU A 158 -20.25 13.04 5.56
CA LEU A 158 -19.11 12.25 5.06
C LEU A 158 -19.52 10.90 4.48
N ARG A 159 -20.82 10.51 4.55
CA ARG A 159 -21.30 9.20 4.06
C ARG A 159 -20.94 8.95 2.60
N GLY A 160 -21.13 9.95 1.73
CA GLY A 160 -20.81 9.81 0.30
C GLY A 160 -19.34 9.50 0.07
N LEU A 161 -18.44 10.23 0.76
CA LEU A 161 -16.99 10.01 0.67
C LEU A 161 -16.59 8.65 1.28
N GLY A 162 -17.12 8.32 2.45
CA GLY A 162 -16.83 7.07 3.15
C GLY A 162 -17.25 5.83 2.37
N TYR A 163 -18.48 5.81 1.84
CA TYR A 163 -18.96 4.70 1.01
C TYR A 163 -18.22 4.61 -0.32
N THR A 164 -17.94 5.74 -0.98
CA THR A 164 -17.16 5.72 -2.24
C THR A 164 -15.77 5.13 -2.00
N SER A 165 -15.08 5.54 -0.93
CA SER A 165 -13.78 4.99 -0.55
C SER A 165 -13.84 3.49 -0.31
N LEU A 166 -14.82 3.04 0.50
CA LEU A 166 -15.01 1.61 0.79
C LEU A 166 -15.33 0.80 -0.47
N THR A 167 -16.23 1.29 -1.33
CA THR A 167 -16.60 0.59 -2.58
C THR A 167 -15.42 0.47 -3.53
N VAL A 168 -14.64 1.54 -3.73
CA VAL A 168 -13.44 1.49 -4.59
C VAL A 168 -12.40 0.53 -4.01
N PHE A 169 -12.19 0.55 -2.70
CA PHE A 169 -11.28 -0.40 -2.03
C PHE A 169 -11.73 -1.85 -2.21
N LEU A 170 -13.00 -2.15 -1.97
CA LEU A 170 -13.56 -3.51 -2.14
C LEU A 170 -13.52 -3.98 -3.59
N MET A 171 -13.75 -3.06 -4.54
CA MET A 171 -13.60 -3.35 -5.97
C MET A 171 -12.14 -3.69 -6.32
N GLY A 172 -11.18 -2.92 -5.82
CA GLY A 172 -9.76 -3.21 -5.98
C GLY A 172 -9.40 -4.58 -5.38
N PHE A 173 -9.88 -4.88 -4.18
CA PHE A 173 -9.67 -6.18 -3.54
C PHE A 173 -10.30 -7.34 -4.33
N PHE A 174 -11.48 -7.12 -4.91
CA PHE A 174 -12.10 -8.10 -5.80
C PHE A 174 -11.24 -8.36 -7.04
N LEU A 175 -10.77 -7.29 -7.71
CA LEU A 175 -9.90 -7.41 -8.89
C LEU A 175 -8.57 -8.10 -8.55
N TRP A 176 -8.00 -7.82 -7.38
CA TRP A 176 -6.81 -8.52 -6.87
C TRP A 176 -7.05 -10.03 -6.74
N ASN A 177 -8.20 -10.46 -6.19
CA ASN A 177 -8.53 -11.89 -6.12
C ASN A 177 -8.75 -12.51 -7.50
N VAL A 178 -9.32 -11.76 -8.44
CA VAL A 178 -9.51 -12.23 -9.82
C VAL A 178 -8.16 -12.50 -10.47
N ASP A 179 -7.20 -11.58 -10.34
CA ASP A 179 -5.84 -11.73 -10.87
C ASP A 179 -5.14 -12.98 -10.29
N ASN A 180 -5.21 -13.17 -8.96
CA ASN A 180 -4.58 -14.31 -8.29
C ASN A 180 -5.25 -15.67 -8.63
N ILE A 181 -6.57 -15.75 -8.64
CA ILE A 181 -7.29 -17.04 -8.78
C ILE A 181 -7.41 -17.46 -10.25
N PHE A 182 -7.58 -16.50 -11.16
CA PHE A 182 -7.85 -16.78 -12.57
C PHE A 182 -6.65 -16.51 -13.48
N CYS A 183 -5.44 -16.37 -12.92
CA CYS A 183 -4.25 -16.02 -13.69
C CYS A 183 -4.02 -16.91 -14.93
N ASP A 184 -4.13 -18.24 -14.76
CA ASP A 184 -3.94 -19.20 -15.85
C ASP A 184 -4.94 -19.06 -17.01
N LYS A 185 -6.07 -18.37 -16.79
CA LYS A 185 -7.08 -18.11 -17.82
C LYS A 185 -6.99 -16.69 -18.40
N LEU A 186 -6.25 -15.81 -17.75
CA LEU A 186 -6.03 -14.42 -18.16
C LEU A 186 -4.76 -14.29 -19.02
N ARG A 187 -3.78 -15.19 -18.83
CA ARG A 187 -2.58 -15.36 -19.67
C ARG A 187 -2.86 -16.10 -20.99
#